data_AF-A0A9D6R3Y3-F1
#
_entry.id   AF-A0A9D6R3Y3-F1
#
_cell.length_a   1.000
_cell.length_b   1.000
_cell.length_c   1.000
_cell.angle_alpha   90.00
_cell.angle_beta   90.00
_cell.angle_gamma   90.00
#
_symmetry.space_group_name_H-M   'P 1'
#
loop_
_entity.id
_entity.type
_entity.pdbx_description
1 polymer ?
#
loop_
_entity_poly.entity_id
_entity_poly.type
_entity_poly.pdbx_seq_one_letter_code
_entity_poly.pdbx_strand_id
1 'polypeptide(L)'
;MNELLRDYVIDTQHPDVSGIEHLQMLRNRSRLAEIEIALTPEERQRLANADQTLVAHARGFMAELSRFVDLPDERRRLGITQEQWWWYLDVLAVLPAYVIRQPKAEPVLA
;
A
#
# COMPACT_ATOMS: atom_id res chain seq x y z
N MET A 1 -0.64 -19.65 -5.20
CA MET A 1 -0.57 -18.31 -4.59
C MET A 1 0.88 -17.90 -4.58
N ASN A 2 1.19 -16.86 -5.34
CA ASN A 2 2.49 -16.20 -5.36
C ASN A 2 2.99 -15.88 -3.94
N GLU A 3 4.23 -16.24 -3.61
CA GLU A 3 4.82 -16.03 -2.27
C GLU A 3 4.95 -14.54 -1.94
N LEU A 4 5.34 -13.72 -2.91
CA LEU A 4 5.46 -12.27 -2.74
C LEU A 4 4.10 -11.63 -2.38
N LEU A 5 3.01 -12.11 -2.98
CA LEU A 5 1.67 -11.65 -2.65
C LEU A 5 1.25 -12.10 -1.25
N ARG A 6 1.62 -13.31 -0.85
CA ARG A 6 1.35 -13.82 0.49
C ARG A 6 2.03 -12.95 1.54
N ASP A 7 3.32 -12.67 1.35
CA ASP A 7 4.12 -11.87 2.29
C ASP A 7 3.53 -10.46 2.39
N TYR A 8 3.24 -9.81 1.26
CA TYR A 8 2.59 -8.50 1.27
C TYR A 8 1.24 -8.52 1.99
N VAL A 9 0.39 -9.51 1.73
CA VAL A 9 -0.92 -9.63 2.41
C VAL A 9 -0.74 -9.77 3.92
N ILE A 10 0.25 -10.55 4.38
CA ILE A 10 0.54 -10.71 5.81
C ILE A 10 1.06 -9.39 6.39
N ASP A 11 2.04 -8.77 5.74
CA ASP A 11 2.64 -7.51 6.21
C ASP A 11 1.57 -6.41 6.39
N THR A 12 0.60 -6.31 5.47
CA THR A 12 -0.49 -5.31 5.58
C THR A 12 -1.41 -5.52 6.78
N GLN A 13 -1.42 -6.72 7.39
CA GLN A 13 -2.25 -7.03 8.56
C GLN A 13 -1.56 -6.69 9.88
N HIS A 14 -0.27 -6.34 9.86
CA HIS A 14 0.54 -6.10 11.05
C HIS A 14 1.13 -4.69 11.05
N PRO A 15 0.32 -3.62 11.17
CA PRO A 15 0.83 -2.23 11.14
C PRO A 15 1.76 -1.89 12.32
N ASP A 16 1.81 -2.72 13.34
CA ASP A 16 2.60 -2.60 14.57
C ASP A 16 4.00 -3.22 14.50
N VAL A 17 4.37 -3.82 13.36
CA VAL A 17 5.74 -4.34 13.16
C VAL A 17 6.74 -3.21 12.88
N SER A 18 8.03 -3.54 12.81
CA SER A 18 9.08 -2.53 12.71
C SER A 18 9.03 -1.75 11.39
N GLY A 19 9.48 -0.49 11.41
CA GLY A 19 9.56 0.32 10.20
C GLY A 19 10.48 -0.25 9.11
N ILE A 20 11.44 -1.11 9.46
CA ILE A 20 12.26 -1.83 8.47
C ILE A 20 11.43 -2.87 7.71
N GLU A 21 10.55 -3.60 8.42
CA GLU A 21 9.62 -4.55 7.80
C GLU A 21 8.62 -3.82 6.90
N HIS A 22 8.12 -2.67 7.33
CA HIS A 22 7.26 -1.82 6.48
C HIS A 22 7.98 -1.33 5.22
N LEU A 23 9.26 -0.97 5.30
CA LEU A 23 10.04 -0.60 4.12
C LEU A 23 10.21 -1.79 3.16
N GLN A 24 10.38 -2.99 3.70
CA GLN A 24 10.42 -4.22 2.90
C GLN A 24 9.06 -4.51 2.26
N MET A 25 7.95 -4.31 2.98
CA MET A 25 6.59 -4.40 2.45
C MET A 25 6.38 -3.46 1.25
N LEU A 26 6.82 -2.19 1.33
CA LEU A 26 6.73 -1.25 0.21
C LEU A 26 7.53 -1.70 -1.02
N ARG A 27 8.72 -2.27 -0.80
CA ARG A 27 9.54 -2.86 -1.88
C ARG A 27 8.88 -4.11 -2.47
N ASN A 28 8.24 -4.93 -1.63
CA ASN A 28 7.48 -6.09 -2.08
C ASN A 28 6.30 -5.66 -2.96
N ARG A 29 5.60 -4.57 -2.60
CA ARG A 29 4.52 -4.01 -3.44
C ARG A 29 5.02 -3.48 -4.78
N SER A 30 6.20 -2.86 -4.83
CA SER A 30 6.84 -2.47 -6.10
C SER A 30 7.16 -3.68 -6.99
N ARG A 31 7.70 -4.75 -6.42
CA ARG A 31 7.92 -6.01 -7.15
C ARG A 31 6.60 -6.64 -7.62
N LEU A 32 5.52 -6.54 -6.83
CA LEU A 32 4.19 -7.01 -7.23
C LEU A 32 3.66 -6.25 -8.44
N ALA A 33 3.90 -4.95 -8.53
CA ALA A 33 3.47 -4.15 -9.67
C ALA A 33 4.13 -4.61 -10.99
N GLU A 34 5.40 -5.04 -10.94
CA GLU A 34 6.12 -5.56 -12.11
C GLU A 34 5.51 -6.86 -12.66
N ILE A 35 4.89 -7.67 -11.78
CA ILE A 35 4.29 -8.96 -12.13
C ILE A 35 2.76 -8.95 -12.11
N GLU A 36 2.13 -7.79 -11.91
CA GLU A 36 0.69 -7.68 -11.65
C GLU A 36 -0.17 -8.23 -12.80
N ILE A 37 0.33 -8.07 -14.04
CA ILE A 37 -0.30 -8.60 -15.27
C ILE A 37 -0.33 -10.14 -15.26
N ALA A 38 0.64 -10.78 -14.63
CA ALA A 38 0.74 -12.24 -14.55
C ALA A 38 -0.09 -12.85 -13.41
N LEU A 39 -0.65 -12.03 -12.51
CA LEU A 39 -1.48 -12.50 -11.40
C LEU A 39 -2.84 -13.01 -11.90
N THR A 40 -3.35 -14.07 -11.27
CA THR A 40 -4.71 -14.55 -11.54
C THR A 40 -5.75 -13.53 -11.05
N PRO A 41 -7.02 -13.59 -11.53
CA PRO A 41 -8.09 -12.73 -11.02
C PRO A 41 -8.23 -12.77 -9.50
N GLU A 42 -8.10 -13.96 -8.89
CA GLU A 42 -8.19 -14.15 -7.44
C GLU A 42 -7.00 -13.51 -6.72
N GLU A 43 -5.80 -13.60 -7.29
CA GLU A 43 -4.59 -12.97 -6.75
C GLU A 43 -4.67 -11.44 -6.83
N ARG A 44 -5.18 -10.89 -7.94
CA ARG A 44 -5.46 -9.46 -8.08
C ARG A 44 -6.48 -8.97 -7.06
N GLN A 45 -7.52 -9.75 -6.79
CA GLN A 45 -8.49 -9.39 -5.75
C GLN A 45 -7.86 -9.36 -4.36
N ARG A 46 -6.95 -10.29 -4.05
CA ARG A 46 -6.20 -10.29 -2.78
C ARG A 46 -5.26 -9.09 -2.68
N LEU A 47 -4.58 -8.75 -3.77
CA LEU A 47 -3.73 -7.56 -3.84
C LEU A 47 -4.54 -6.29 -3.58
N ALA A 48 -5.70 -6.14 -4.22
CA ALA A 48 -6.59 -5.00 -4.00
C ALA A 48 -7.07 -4.90 -2.56
N ASN A 49 -7.39 -6.02 -1.91
CA ASN A 49 -7.79 -6.04 -0.50
C ASN A 49 -6.63 -5.65 0.44
N ALA A 50 -5.41 -6.11 0.14
CA ALA A 50 -4.21 -5.71 0.88
C ALA A 50 -3.91 -4.22 0.70
N ASP A 51 -4.01 -3.71 -0.53
CA ASP A 51 -3.86 -2.27 -0.83
C ASP A 51 -4.89 -1.42 -0.07
N GLN A 52 -6.14 -1.87 0.02
CA GLN A 52 -7.17 -1.19 0.84
C GLN A 52 -6.80 -1.18 2.33
N THR A 53 -6.27 -2.29 2.84
CA THR A 53 -5.81 -2.41 4.23
C THR A 53 -4.65 -1.45 4.49
N LEU A 54 -3.68 -1.40 3.58
CA LEU A 54 -2.55 -0.50 3.65
C LEU A 54 -3.00 0.96 3.75
N VAL A 55 -3.93 1.39 2.89
CA VAL A 55 -4.46 2.76 2.92
C VAL A 55 -5.26 3.03 4.20
N ALA A 56 -6.11 2.10 4.62
CA ALA A 56 -6.92 2.24 5.84
C ALA A 56 -6.06 2.38 7.10
N HIS A 57 -4.91 1.73 7.13
CA HIS A 57 -3.97 1.74 8.24
C HIS A 57 -2.73 2.62 7.99
N ALA A 58 -2.74 3.49 6.96
CA ALA A 58 -1.59 4.30 6.56
C ALA A 58 -0.95 5.09 7.71
N ARG A 59 -1.76 5.59 8.65
CA ARG A 59 -1.26 6.28 9.86
C ARG A 59 -0.43 5.37 10.77
N GLY A 60 -0.86 4.11 10.95
CA GLY A 60 -0.12 3.13 11.76
C GLY A 60 1.22 2.81 11.12
N PHE A 61 1.22 2.49 9.82
CA PHE A 61 2.44 2.26 9.05
C PHE A 61 3.40 3.45 9.11
N MET A 62 2.90 4.68 8.98
CA MET A 62 3.72 5.89 9.03
C MET A 62 4.34 6.16 10.41
N ALA A 63 3.65 5.81 11.50
CA ALA A 63 4.17 6.00 12.85
C ALA A 63 5.48 5.21 13.05
N GLU A 64 5.57 4.01 12.48
CA GLU A 64 6.78 3.18 12.54
C GLU A 64 7.78 3.52 11.44
N LEU A 65 7.34 3.71 10.18
CA LEU A 65 8.22 4.05 9.05
C LEU A 65 9.03 5.32 9.29
N SER A 66 8.40 6.37 9.79
CA SER A 66 9.04 7.68 10.00
C SER A 66 10.20 7.66 11.01
N ARG A 67 10.32 6.59 11.81
CA ARG A 67 11.45 6.38 12.74
C ARG A 67 12.73 5.93 12.04
N PHE A 68 12.61 5.38 10.82
CA PHE A 68 13.72 4.75 10.09
C PHE A 68 13.96 5.37 8.72
N VAL A 69 12.95 5.96 8.10
CA VAL A 69 13.04 6.49 6.73
C VAL A 69 12.23 7.78 6.57
N ASP A 70 12.82 8.76 5.90
CA ASP A 70 12.10 9.88 5.30
C ASP A 70 11.60 9.45 3.92
N LEU A 71 10.29 9.17 3.81
CA LEU A 71 9.69 8.68 2.55
C LEU A 71 9.86 9.65 1.38
N PRO A 72 9.64 10.98 1.53
CA PRO A 72 9.98 11.94 0.48
C PRO A 72 11.42 11.82 -0.05
N ASP A 73 12.41 11.73 0.83
CA ASP A 73 13.81 11.60 0.45
C ASP A 73 14.10 10.27 -0.23
N GLU A 74 13.55 9.19 0.32
CA GLU A 74 13.70 7.83 -0.23
C GLU A 74 13.05 7.70 -1.61
N ARG A 75 11.86 8.31 -1.82
CA ARG A 75 11.20 8.37 -3.15
C ARG A 75 12.09 9.07 -4.18
N ARG A 76 12.72 10.19 -3.81
CA ARG A 76 13.63 10.93 -4.71
C ARG A 76 14.86 10.08 -5.05
N ARG A 77 15.45 9.42 -4.04
CA ARG A 77 16.63 8.56 -4.20
C ARG A 77 16.37 7.37 -5.11
N LEU A 78 15.17 6.78 -5.03
CA LEU A 78 14.77 5.61 -5.79
C LEU A 78 14.08 5.95 -7.14
N GLY A 79 13.84 7.23 -7.44
CA GLY A 79 13.15 7.64 -8.66
C GLY A 79 11.68 7.19 -8.73
N ILE A 80 11.00 7.14 -7.58
CA ILE A 80 9.64 6.62 -7.48
C ILE A 80 8.63 7.55 -8.17
N THR A 81 7.84 7.01 -9.10
CA THR A 81 6.76 7.72 -9.81
C THR A 81 5.44 7.64 -9.04
N GLN A 82 4.44 8.41 -9.48
CA GLN A 82 3.10 8.44 -8.85
C GLN A 82 2.32 7.11 -9.02
N GLU A 83 2.65 6.31 -10.04
CA GLU A 83 2.06 4.99 -10.25
C GLU A 83 2.36 4.03 -9.09
N GLN A 84 3.46 4.28 -8.38
CA GLN A 84 3.84 3.55 -7.16
C GLN A 84 3.31 4.26 -5.92
N TRP A 85 2.00 4.52 -5.90
CA TRP A 85 1.31 5.32 -4.90
C TRP A 85 1.53 4.85 -3.45
N TRP A 86 1.84 3.56 -3.24
CA TRP A 86 2.15 3.01 -1.91
C TRP A 86 3.39 3.64 -1.26
N TRP A 87 4.27 4.28 -2.02
CA TRP A 87 5.37 5.06 -1.44
C TRP A 87 4.95 6.42 -0.90
N TYR A 88 3.71 6.85 -1.13
CA TYR A 88 3.16 8.12 -0.68
C TYR A 88 2.30 7.96 0.59
N LEU A 89 2.64 6.98 1.45
CA LEU A 89 1.94 6.76 2.73
C LEU A 89 2.00 7.97 3.66
N ASP A 90 3.06 8.77 3.60
CA ASP A 90 3.19 10.06 4.29
C ASP A 90 2.06 11.02 3.90
N VAL A 91 1.69 11.03 2.62
CA VAL A 91 0.55 11.82 2.12
C VAL A 91 -0.76 11.16 2.54
N LEU A 92 -0.91 9.85 2.33
CA LEU A 92 -2.15 9.12 2.64
C LEU A 92 -2.50 9.17 4.14
N ALA A 93 -1.50 9.16 5.02
CA ALA A 93 -1.70 9.21 6.47
C ALA A 93 -2.31 10.55 6.95
N VAL A 94 -2.05 11.65 6.23
CA VAL A 94 -2.59 12.98 6.58
C VAL A 94 -3.89 13.31 5.87
N LEU A 95 -4.28 12.53 4.85
CA LEU A 95 -5.54 12.75 4.16
C LEU A 95 -6.74 12.51 5.10
N PRO A 96 -7.81 13.32 4.98
CA PRO A 96 -9.06 13.04 5.68
C PRO A 96 -9.63 11.69 5.23
N ALA A 97 -10.13 10.88 6.16
CA ALA A 97 -10.67 9.55 5.86
C ALA A 97 -11.82 9.55 4.82
N TYR A 98 -12.51 10.67 4.67
CA TYR A 98 -13.55 10.86 3.63
C TYR A 98 -12.97 10.98 2.21
N VAL A 99 -11.72 11.44 2.04
CA VAL A 99 -11.06 11.52 0.72
C VAL A 99 -10.63 10.14 0.25
N ILE A 100 -10.25 9.26 1.19
CA ILE A 100 -9.86 7.87 0.93
C ILE A 100 -11.07 7.00 0.55
N ARG A 101 -12.27 7.38 1.01
CA ARG A 101 -13.53 6.72 0.64
C ARG A 101 -14.33 7.57 -0.34
N GLN A 102 -14.11 7.38 -1.64
CA GLN A 102 -15.05 7.86 -2.67
C GLN A 102 -15.92 6.73 -3.25
N PRO A 103 -17.11 7.06 -3.75
CA PRO A 103 -18.37 6.69 -3.11
C PRO A 103 -18.88 5.33 -3.60
N LYS A 104 -19.67 4.66 -2.76
CA LYS A 104 -20.59 3.63 -3.23
C LYS A 104 -21.41 4.27 -4.35
N ALA A 105 -21.24 3.82 -5.58
CA ALA A 105 -22.08 4.25 -6.70
C ALA A 105 -23.53 4.06 -6.28
N GLU A 106 -24.28 5.16 -6.11
CA GLU A 106 -25.73 5.05 -6.00
C GLU A 106 -26.22 4.49 -7.34
N PRO A 107 -27.03 3.42 -7.33
CA PRO A 107 -27.66 2.98 -8.56
C PRO A 107 -28.55 4.12 -9.05
N VAL A 108 -28.25 4.60 -10.26
CA VAL A 108 -29.18 5.45 -11.01
C VAL A 108 -30.45 4.61 -11.19
N LEU A 109 -31.49 4.93 -10.41
CA LEU A 109 -32.81 4.36 -10.59
C LEU A 109 -33.30 4.77 -11.98
N ALA A 110 -33.49 3.77 -12.84
CA ALA A 110 -34.16 3.88 -14.13
C ALA A 110 -35.68 3.88 -13.94
#